data_AF-A0A6G4ZU39-F1
#
_entry.id   AF-A0A6G4ZU39-F1
#
_cell.length_a   1.000
_cell.length_b   1.000
_cell.length_c   1.000
_cell.angle_alpha   90.00
_cell.angle_beta   90.00
_cell.angle_gamma   90.00
#
_symmetry.space_group_name_H-M   'P 1'
#
loop_
_entity.id
_entity.type
_entity.pdbx_description
1 polymer ?
#
loop_
_entity_poly.entity_id
_entity_poly.type
_entity_poly.pdbx_seq_one_letter_code
_entity_poly.pdbx_strand_id
1 'polypeptide(L)'
;LHLNLSKGDLKKVSVLRFTVDLHNIRALYSDQPIDPRGNLSEKELDEALLVEADLPDYVFEFLGQFDENKEKVRHFFGLLSRYYAEEIERQEGFLKDLLIFQRESRLVLAAIRAKKTGRDILVELQFEDFTDPVVAQILAQKDMEDYEPPMQYQDLKQNLLTCGDDPWEQYKTVIGYEFNRIEEMTGYPLFSLDWILGYVARIMLVEKWNELDEMRGNEIVDKFKTGT
;
A
#
# COMPACT_ATOMS: atom_id res chain seq x y z
N LEU A 1 7.36 19.35 12.94
CA LEU A 1 5.93 19.34 12.53
C LEU A 1 5.01 19.98 13.57
N HIS A 2 5.15 19.70 14.87
CA HIS A 2 4.26 20.21 15.93
C HIS A 2 4.11 21.74 16.07
N LEU A 3 5.06 22.54 15.58
CA LEU A 3 5.03 24.00 15.69
C LEU A 3 4.19 24.69 14.60
N ASN A 4 3.87 24.01 13.49
CA ASN A 4 3.30 24.64 12.29
C ASN A 4 1.98 24.01 11.80
N LEU A 5 1.51 22.93 12.43
CA LEU A 5 0.28 22.23 12.05
C LEU A 5 -0.68 22.16 13.23
N SER A 6 -1.98 22.29 12.95
CA SER A 6 -2.99 22.05 13.98
C SER A 6 -2.97 20.58 14.40
N LYS A 7 -3.58 20.27 15.55
CA LYS A 7 -3.72 18.87 15.99
C LYS A 7 -4.48 18.01 14.96
N GLY A 8 -5.46 18.60 14.26
CA GLY A 8 -6.20 17.91 13.20
C GLY A 8 -5.33 17.63 11.98
N ASP A 9 -4.51 18.59 11.58
CA ASP A 9 -3.63 18.45 10.41
C ASP A 9 -2.52 17.43 10.65
N LEU A 10 -1.94 17.43 11.86
CA LEU A 10 -0.97 16.41 12.27
C LEU A 10 -1.57 15.01 12.21
N LYS A 11 -2.84 14.85 12.62
CA LYS A 11 -3.54 13.56 12.54
C LYS A 11 -3.66 13.08 11.09
N LYS A 12 -3.95 13.97 10.14
CA LYS A 12 -4.03 13.63 8.71
C LYS A 12 -2.69 13.16 8.14
N VAL A 13 -1.58 13.80 8.53
CA VAL A 13 -0.22 13.34 8.16
C VAL A 13 0.09 11.98 8.81
N SER A 14 -0.32 11.78 10.06
CA SER A 14 -0.15 10.49 10.73
C SER A 14 -0.88 9.35 10.04
N VAL A 15 -2.10 9.56 9.52
CA VAL A 15 -2.82 8.55 8.74
C VAL A 15 -2.01 8.13 7.50
N LEU A 16 -1.45 9.09 6.76
CA LEU A 16 -0.63 8.77 5.59
C LEU A 16 0.59 7.92 5.97
N ARG A 17 1.32 8.32 7.02
CA ARG A 17 2.50 7.59 7.53
C ARG A 17 2.12 6.24 8.13
N PHE A 18 0.88 6.05 8.56
CA PHE A 18 0.43 4.80 9.17
C PHE A 18 0.47 3.65 8.18
N THR A 19 0.32 3.90 6.88
CA THR A 19 0.57 2.88 5.86
C THR A 19 1.98 2.30 5.94
N VAL A 20 2.99 3.10 6.28
CA VAL A 20 4.37 2.64 6.49
C VAL A 20 4.47 1.82 7.76
N ASP A 21 3.83 2.25 8.86
CA ASP A 21 3.79 1.47 10.10
C ASP A 21 3.19 0.07 9.88
N LEU A 22 2.12 -0.05 9.08
CA LEU A 22 1.56 -1.36 8.74
C LEU A 22 2.58 -2.24 8.00
N HIS A 23 3.32 -1.69 7.05
CA HIS A 23 4.39 -2.43 6.37
C HIS A 23 5.54 -2.77 7.33
N ASN A 24 5.84 -1.92 8.30
CA ASN A 24 6.82 -2.19 9.35
C ASN A 24 6.39 -3.34 10.25
N ILE A 25 5.10 -3.43 10.62
CA ILE A 25 4.56 -4.58 11.36
C ILE A 25 4.84 -5.87 10.59
N ARG A 26 4.60 -5.90 9.27
CA ARG A 26 4.95 -7.06 8.43
C ARG A 26 6.45 -7.31 8.39
N ALA A 27 7.27 -6.26 8.33
CA ALA A 27 8.73 -6.35 8.31
C ALA A 27 9.26 -7.01 9.60
N LEU A 28 8.75 -6.59 10.76
CA LEU A 28 9.09 -7.18 12.07
C LEU A 28 8.78 -8.68 12.10
N TYR A 29 7.58 -9.08 11.68
CA TYR A 29 7.22 -10.51 11.61
C TYR A 29 8.00 -11.33 10.57
N SER A 30 8.77 -10.66 9.69
CA SER A 30 9.61 -11.27 8.67
C SER A 30 11.11 -11.07 8.92
N ASP A 31 11.49 -10.60 10.12
CA ASP A 31 12.87 -10.25 10.50
C ASP A 31 13.56 -9.31 9.47
N GLN A 32 12.80 -8.38 8.89
CA GLN A 32 13.28 -7.37 7.96
C GLN A 32 13.45 -6.01 8.64
N PRO A 33 14.39 -5.16 8.19
CA PRO A 33 14.53 -3.82 8.72
C PRO A 33 13.25 -3.01 8.49
N ILE A 34 12.87 -2.21 9.49
CA ILE A 34 11.75 -1.29 9.37
C ILE A 34 12.13 -0.03 8.58
N ASP A 35 11.10 0.62 8.06
CA ASP A 35 11.17 1.92 7.42
C ASP A 35 10.95 3.04 8.46
N PRO A 36 11.92 3.94 8.69
CA PRO A 36 11.83 4.98 9.72
C PRO A 36 10.82 6.10 9.38
N ARG A 37 10.19 6.09 8.20
CA ARG A 37 9.21 7.10 7.77
C ARG A 37 7.83 6.90 8.40
N GLY A 38 7.57 5.73 9.00
CA GLY A 38 6.37 5.45 9.81
C GLY A 38 6.23 6.39 11.02
N ASN A 39 5.08 6.39 11.68
CA ASN A 39 4.88 7.19 12.90
C ASN A 39 5.66 6.67 14.09
N LEU A 40 5.94 5.36 14.12
CA LEU A 40 6.53 4.67 15.27
C LEU A 40 7.92 4.13 14.91
N SER A 41 8.86 4.23 15.84
CA SER A 41 10.14 3.53 15.78
C SER A 41 9.99 2.03 16.00
N GLU A 42 11.05 1.26 15.74
CA GLU A 42 11.07 -0.19 15.96
C GLU A 42 10.67 -0.56 17.39
N LYS A 43 11.27 0.14 18.37
CA LYS A 43 10.98 -0.06 19.79
C LYS A 43 9.52 0.28 20.13
N GLU A 44 9.00 1.37 19.58
CA GLU A 44 7.61 1.78 19.84
C GLU A 44 6.61 0.82 19.19
N LEU A 45 6.92 0.27 18.00
CA LEU A 45 6.11 -0.78 17.37
C LEU A 45 6.15 -2.08 18.17
N ASP A 46 7.33 -2.52 18.62
CA ASP A 46 7.47 -3.71 19.46
C ASP A 46 6.67 -3.58 20.77
N GLU A 47 6.76 -2.41 21.42
CA GLU A 47 6.00 -2.12 22.64
C GLU A 47 4.49 -2.10 22.36
N ALA A 48 4.05 -1.40 21.32
CA ALA A 48 2.65 -1.32 20.90
C ALA A 48 2.05 -2.71 20.59
N LEU A 49 2.81 -3.58 19.91
CA LEU A 49 2.40 -4.96 19.60
C LEU A 49 2.40 -5.86 20.83
N LEU A 50 3.32 -5.66 21.78
CA LEU A 50 3.42 -6.45 23.00
C LEU A 50 2.30 -6.14 24.00
N VAL A 51 1.98 -4.85 24.15
CA VAL A 51 0.98 -4.38 25.13
C VAL A 51 -0.41 -4.17 24.53
N GLU A 52 -0.55 -4.38 23.22
CA GLU A 52 -1.77 -4.13 22.44
C GLU A 52 -2.33 -2.72 22.65
N ALA A 53 -1.46 -1.70 22.47
CA ALA A 53 -1.80 -0.29 22.65
C ALA A 53 -1.18 0.58 21.54
N ASP A 54 -1.60 1.84 21.47
CA ASP A 54 -1.05 2.88 20.58
C ASP A 54 -1.20 2.62 19.06
N LEU A 55 -1.86 1.52 18.68
CA LEU A 55 -2.34 1.22 17.33
C LEU A 55 -3.87 1.09 17.33
N PRO A 56 -4.55 1.27 16.19
CA PRO A 56 -5.99 1.04 16.09
C PRO A 56 -6.38 -0.42 16.38
N ASP A 57 -7.53 -0.62 17.03
CA ASP A 57 -8.03 -1.95 17.44
C ASP A 57 -8.08 -2.97 16.29
N TYR A 58 -8.45 -2.53 15.08
CA TYR A 58 -8.51 -3.41 13.90
C TYR A 58 -7.16 -4.06 13.55
N VAL A 59 -6.04 -3.48 14.00
CA VAL A 59 -4.71 -4.07 13.84
C VAL A 59 -4.59 -5.31 14.71
N PHE A 60 -4.94 -5.20 15.99
CA PHE A 60 -4.88 -6.31 16.93
C PHE A 60 -5.92 -7.38 16.61
N GLU A 61 -7.15 -6.97 16.26
CA GLU A 61 -8.20 -7.89 15.81
C GLU A 61 -7.79 -8.71 14.59
N PHE A 62 -7.06 -8.12 13.64
CA PHE A 62 -6.52 -8.85 12.50
C PHE A 62 -5.37 -9.78 12.91
N LEU A 63 -4.38 -9.26 13.64
CA LEU A 63 -3.20 -10.04 14.01
C LEU A 63 -3.55 -11.23 14.92
N GLY A 64 -4.56 -11.07 15.79
CA GLY A 64 -5.07 -12.13 16.67
C GLY A 64 -5.80 -13.26 15.96
N GLN A 65 -6.08 -13.16 14.65
CA GLN A 65 -6.66 -14.25 13.86
C GLN A 65 -5.64 -15.35 13.52
N PHE A 66 -4.34 -15.08 13.70
CA PHE A 66 -3.27 -15.97 13.30
C PHE A 66 -2.27 -16.17 14.44
N ASP A 67 -2.05 -17.41 14.84
CA ASP A 67 -1.09 -17.74 15.90
C ASP A 67 0.36 -17.59 15.42
N GLU A 68 0.64 -17.97 14.18
CA GLU A 68 1.99 -17.98 13.62
C GLU A 68 2.32 -16.67 12.88
N ASN A 69 3.52 -16.11 13.14
CA ASN A 69 4.03 -14.93 12.44
C ASN A 69 4.03 -15.10 10.91
N LYS A 70 4.32 -16.32 10.43
CA LYS A 70 4.30 -16.63 9.00
C LYS A 70 2.90 -16.46 8.38
N GLU A 71 1.84 -16.84 9.09
CA GLU A 71 0.48 -16.66 8.61
C GLU A 71 0.03 -15.18 8.68
N LYS A 72 0.46 -14.42 9.70
CA LYS A 72 0.27 -12.96 9.75
C LYS A 72 0.91 -12.28 8.53
N VAL A 73 2.12 -12.67 8.16
CA VAL A 73 2.84 -12.15 6.98
C VAL A 73 2.16 -12.58 5.68
N ARG A 74 1.72 -13.84 5.60
CA ARG A 74 1.04 -14.40 4.42
C ARG A 74 -0.29 -13.69 4.14
N HIS A 75 -1.05 -13.41 5.19
CA HIS A 75 -2.38 -12.80 5.09
C HIS A 75 -2.38 -11.28 5.26
N PHE A 76 -1.20 -10.65 5.37
CA PHE A 76 -1.02 -9.22 5.65
C PHE A 76 -1.89 -8.27 4.81
N PHE A 77 -2.21 -8.63 3.58
CA PHE A 77 -3.09 -7.82 2.73
C PHE A 77 -4.50 -7.63 3.33
N GLY A 78 -4.96 -8.54 4.20
CA GLY A 78 -6.17 -8.37 5.00
C GLY A 78 -6.08 -7.21 6.00
N LEU A 79 -4.91 -6.99 6.63
CA LEU A 79 -4.68 -5.82 7.47
C LEU A 79 -4.78 -4.52 6.68
N LEU A 80 -4.22 -4.51 5.47
CA LEU A 80 -4.35 -3.36 4.58
C LEU A 80 -5.80 -3.14 4.15
N SER A 81 -6.57 -4.20 3.88
CA SER A 81 -8.00 -4.09 3.56
C SER A 81 -8.78 -3.43 4.71
N ARG A 82 -8.55 -3.87 5.96
CA ARG A 82 -9.15 -3.27 7.17
C ARG A 82 -8.75 -1.80 7.34
N TYR A 83 -7.47 -1.49 7.18
CA TYR A 83 -6.96 -0.11 7.23
C TYR A 83 -7.70 0.80 6.25
N TYR A 84 -7.78 0.41 4.97
CA TYR A 84 -8.44 1.27 3.99
C TYR A 84 -9.94 1.39 4.25
N ALA A 85 -10.63 0.31 4.63
CA ALA A 85 -12.05 0.37 4.98
C ALA A 85 -12.32 1.37 6.11
N GLU A 86 -11.58 1.26 7.22
CA GLU A 86 -11.77 2.09 8.41
C GLU A 86 -11.34 3.54 8.20
N GLU A 87 -10.16 3.77 7.60
CA GLU A 87 -9.65 5.14 7.46
C GLU A 87 -10.40 5.93 6.38
N ILE A 88 -10.80 5.32 5.26
CA ILE A 88 -11.56 6.03 4.21
C ILE A 88 -12.89 6.57 4.76
N GLU A 89 -13.57 5.84 5.64
CA GLU A 89 -14.81 6.29 6.27
C GLU A 89 -14.62 7.48 7.21
N ARG A 90 -13.45 7.58 7.84
CA ARG A 90 -13.11 8.61 8.85
C ARG A 90 -12.51 9.88 8.23
N GLN A 91 -12.09 9.83 6.98
CA GLN A 91 -11.48 10.95 6.29
C GLN A 91 -12.47 11.70 5.38
N GLU A 92 -12.05 12.89 4.96
CA GLU A 92 -12.76 13.75 4.01
C GLU A 92 -11.76 14.49 3.12
N GLY A 93 -12.24 15.03 2.00
CA GLY A 93 -11.44 15.79 1.04
C GLY A 93 -10.29 14.97 0.47
N PHE A 94 -9.17 15.64 0.18
CA PHE A 94 -8.02 15.05 -0.51
C PHE A 94 -7.51 13.75 0.13
N LEU A 95 -7.42 13.68 1.46
CA LEU A 95 -6.90 12.48 2.12
C LEU A 95 -7.81 11.28 1.89
N LYS A 96 -9.13 11.47 1.90
CA LYS A 96 -10.07 10.39 1.57
C LYS A 96 -9.86 9.92 0.13
N ASP A 97 -9.79 10.85 -0.81
CA ASP A 97 -9.60 10.53 -2.23
C ASP A 97 -8.27 9.81 -2.46
N LEU A 98 -7.20 10.25 -1.78
CA LEU A 98 -5.88 9.60 -1.82
C LEU A 98 -5.95 8.15 -1.32
N LEU A 99 -6.62 7.90 -0.19
CA LEU A 99 -6.77 6.55 0.35
C LEU A 99 -7.60 5.65 -0.56
N ILE A 100 -8.67 6.17 -1.17
CA ILE A 100 -9.47 5.46 -2.18
C ILE A 100 -8.57 5.09 -3.36
N PHE A 101 -7.84 6.05 -3.92
CA PHE A 101 -6.92 5.83 -5.03
C PHE A 101 -5.87 4.76 -4.71
N GLN A 102 -5.22 4.85 -3.55
CA GLN A 102 -4.22 3.88 -3.11
C GLN A 102 -4.81 2.48 -2.93
N ARG A 103 -6.01 2.36 -2.36
CA ARG A 103 -6.72 1.08 -2.23
C ARG A 103 -7.02 0.48 -3.61
N GLU A 104 -7.71 1.24 -4.45
CA GLU A 104 -8.17 0.77 -5.76
C GLU A 104 -7.00 0.45 -6.70
N SER A 105 -5.95 1.27 -6.73
CA SER A 105 -4.72 0.99 -7.48
C SER A 105 -4.11 -0.36 -7.07
N ARG A 106 -4.03 -0.63 -5.76
CA ARG A 106 -3.56 -1.94 -5.25
C ARG A 106 -4.43 -3.11 -5.71
N LEU A 107 -5.75 -2.96 -5.69
CA LEU A 107 -6.68 -4.00 -6.14
C LEU A 107 -6.54 -4.26 -7.64
N VAL A 108 -6.45 -3.21 -8.44
CA VAL A 108 -6.24 -3.30 -9.89
C VAL A 108 -4.92 -3.98 -10.20
N LEU A 109 -3.82 -3.57 -9.53
CA LEU A 109 -2.51 -4.18 -9.71
C LEU A 109 -2.49 -5.66 -9.30
N ALA A 110 -3.17 -6.01 -8.21
CA ALA A 110 -3.32 -7.39 -7.77
C ALA A 110 -4.04 -8.23 -8.83
N ALA A 111 -5.16 -7.74 -9.38
CA ALA A 111 -5.91 -8.41 -10.44
C ALA A 111 -5.09 -8.59 -11.73
N ILE A 112 -4.41 -7.54 -12.19
CA ILE A 112 -3.52 -7.61 -13.37
C ILE A 112 -2.44 -8.67 -13.17
N ARG A 113 -1.76 -8.66 -12.01
CA ARG A 113 -0.71 -9.64 -11.69
C ARG A 113 -1.26 -11.05 -11.56
N ALA A 114 -2.41 -11.22 -10.93
CA ALA A 114 -3.05 -12.52 -10.76
C ALA A 114 -3.36 -13.16 -12.13
N LYS A 115 -3.93 -12.39 -13.08
CA LYS A 115 -4.14 -12.85 -14.45
C LYS A 115 -2.83 -13.23 -15.15
N LYS A 116 -1.84 -12.33 -15.13
CA LYS A 116 -0.54 -12.55 -15.76
C LYS A 116 0.18 -13.79 -15.22
N THR A 117 -0.01 -14.12 -13.94
CA THR A 117 0.69 -15.22 -13.27
C THR A 117 -0.18 -16.47 -13.05
N GLY A 118 -1.43 -16.47 -13.53
CA GLY A 118 -2.36 -17.59 -13.37
C GLY A 118 -2.77 -17.86 -11.92
N ARG A 119 -2.72 -16.85 -11.04
CA ARG A 119 -3.17 -16.98 -9.65
C ARG A 119 -4.67 -16.78 -9.52
N ASP A 120 -5.26 -17.43 -8.52
CA ASP A 120 -6.69 -17.30 -8.24
C ASP A 120 -7.01 -15.94 -7.61
N ILE A 121 -7.78 -15.14 -8.35
CA ILE A 121 -8.23 -13.81 -7.93
C ILE A 121 -9.08 -13.88 -6.65
N LEU A 122 -9.86 -14.94 -6.45
CA LEU A 122 -10.66 -15.09 -5.24
C LEU A 122 -9.78 -15.21 -3.99
N VAL A 123 -8.62 -15.86 -4.13
CA VAL A 123 -7.64 -15.98 -3.04
C VAL A 123 -6.93 -14.65 -2.79
N GLU A 124 -6.55 -13.94 -3.86
CA GLU A 124 -5.87 -12.64 -3.75
C GLU A 124 -6.78 -11.56 -3.14
N LEU A 125 -8.10 -11.66 -3.33
CA LEU A 125 -9.09 -10.71 -2.80
C LEU A 125 -9.90 -11.21 -1.59
N GLN A 126 -9.48 -12.31 -0.96
CA GLN A 126 -10.28 -13.01 0.06
C GLN A 126 -10.70 -12.19 1.30
N PHE A 127 -10.02 -11.06 1.56
CA PHE A 127 -10.32 -10.18 2.70
C PHE A 127 -11.10 -8.92 2.30
N GLU A 128 -11.35 -8.71 1.02
CA GLU A 128 -12.10 -7.55 0.53
C GLU A 128 -13.61 -7.78 0.60
N ASP A 129 -14.38 -6.69 0.66
CA ASP A 129 -15.84 -6.73 0.55
C ASP A 129 -16.26 -7.04 -0.89
N PHE A 130 -16.93 -8.18 -1.12
CA PHE A 130 -17.38 -8.57 -2.46
C PHE A 130 -18.55 -7.75 -2.99
N THR A 131 -19.16 -6.92 -2.16
CA THR A 131 -20.21 -5.96 -2.57
C THR A 131 -19.63 -4.62 -3.01
N ASP A 132 -18.33 -4.38 -2.76
CA ASP A 132 -17.62 -3.20 -3.27
C ASP A 132 -17.60 -3.20 -4.81
N PRO A 133 -17.94 -2.08 -5.47
CA PRO A 133 -18.05 -2.04 -6.93
C PRO A 133 -16.77 -2.42 -7.68
N VAL A 134 -15.60 -2.03 -7.18
CA VAL A 134 -14.30 -2.32 -7.83
C VAL A 134 -13.96 -3.79 -7.65
N VAL A 135 -14.16 -4.34 -6.45
CA VAL A 135 -13.97 -5.77 -6.16
C VAL A 135 -14.92 -6.62 -7.00
N ALA A 136 -16.21 -6.28 -7.02
CA ALA A 136 -17.22 -6.98 -7.80
C ALA A 136 -16.90 -6.96 -9.30
N GLN A 137 -16.42 -5.85 -9.85
CA GLN A 137 -15.97 -5.76 -11.24
C GLN A 137 -14.77 -6.68 -11.52
N ILE A 138 -13.79 -6.75 -10.62
CA ILE A 138 -12.65 -7.66 -10.76
C ILE A 138 -13.13 -9.13 -10.74
N LEU A 139 -13.97 -9.48 -9.77
CA LEU A 139 -14.47 -10.85 -9.60
C LEU A 139 -15.38 -11.30 -10.75
N ALA A 140 -16.15 -10.39 -11.35
CA ALA A 140 -16.95 -10.68 -12.54
C ALA A 140 -16.09 -11.13 -13.75
N GLN A 141 -14.80 -10.77 -13.75
CA GLN A 141 -13.85 -11.13 -14.79
C GLN A 141 -12.90 -12.26 -14.39
N LYS A 142 -13.14 -12.94 -13.26
CA LYS A 142 -12.20 -13.94 -12.71
C LYS A 142 -11.89 -15.11 -13.65
N ASP A 143 -12.82 -15.48 -14.51
CA ASP A 143 -12.68 -16.59 -15.48
C ASP A 143 -12.26 -16.12 -16.88
N MET A 144 -12.14 -14.81 -17.10
CA MET A 144 -11.69 -14.24 -18.38
C MET A 144 -10.18 -14.41 -18.56
N GLU A 145 -9.70 -14.49 -19.80
CA GLU A 145 -8.27 -14.59 -20.09
C GLU A 145 -7.53 -13.28 -19.75
N ASP A 146 -8.17 -12.15 -20.05
CA ASP A 146 -7.67 -10.82 -19.75
C ASP A 146 -8.58 -10.11 -18.73
N TYR A 147 -8.01 -9.21 -17.94
CA TYR A 147 -8.73 -8.38 -16.98
C TYR A 147 -8.77 -6.94 -17.46
N GLU A 148 -9.96 -6.39 -17.63
CA GLU A 148 -10.17 -4.99 -17.99
C GLU A 148 -10.49 -4.14 -16.75
N PRO A 149 -9.59 -3.23 -16.33
CA PRO A 149 -9.79 -2.43 -15.14
C PRO A 149 -10.85 -1.33 -15.35
N PRO A 150 -11.33 -0.69 -14.26
CA PRO A 150 -12.13 0.52 -14.37
C PRO A 150 -11.45 1.57 -15.25
N MET A 151 -12.25 2.41 -15.93
CA MET A 151 -11.77 3.37 -16.92
C MET A 151 -10.61 4.24 -16.42
N GLN A 152 -10.66 4.67 -15.16
CA GLN A 152 -9.63 5.50 -14.53
C GLN A 152 -8.26 4.80 -14.33
N TYR A 153 -8.19 3.47 -14.48
CA TYR A 153 -6.96 2.68 -14.35
C TYR A 153 -6.57 1.94 -15.65
N GLN A 154 -7.23 2.21 -16.77
CA GLN A 154 -6.87 1.61 -18.06
C GLN A 154 -5.46 2.00 -18.51
N ASP A 155 -5.08 3.24 -18.24
CA ASP A 155 -3.73 3.76 -18.50
C ASP A 155 -2.66 3.04 -17.67
N LEU A 156 -2.95 2.70 -16.41
CA LEU A 156 -2.05 1.88 -15.58
C LEU A 156 -1.79 0.50 -16.22
N LYS A 157 -2.85 -0.19 -16.67
CA LYS A 157 -2.72 -1.47 -17.39
C LYS A 157 -1.90 -1.29 -18.67
N GLN A 158 -2.21 -0.27 -19.48
CA GLN A 158 -1.50 -0.02 -20.73
C GLN A 158 -0.01 0.28 -20.51
N ASN A 159 0.31 1.07 -19.49
CA ASN A 159 1.70 1.38 -19.13
C ASN A 159 2.45 0.11 -18.74
N LEU A 160 1.83 -0.77 -17.93
CA LEU A 160 2.41 -2.06 -17.53
C LEU A 160 2.59 -3.04 -18.69
N LEU A 161 1.67 -3.06 -19.66
CA LEU A 161 1.84 -3.88 -20.86
C LEU A 161 3.02 -3.41 -21.71
N THR A 162 3.29 -2.10 -21.72
CA THR A 162 4.34 -1.48 -22.53
C THR A 162 5.74 -1.69 -21.94
N CYS A 163 5.88 -1.79 -20.61
CA CYS A 163 7.18 -1.95 -19.95
C CYS A 163 7.75 -3.38 -20.00
N GLY A 164 6.98 -4.37 -20.49
CA GLY A 164 7.42 -5.77 -20.60
C GLY A 164 7.51 -6.47 -19.24
N ASP A 165 8.36 -7.50 -19.15
CA ASP A 165 8.45 -8.39 -17.99
C ASP A 165 9.49 -7.97 -16.93
N ASP A 166 10.29 -6.94 -17.19
CA ASP A 166 11.28 -6.45 -16.23
C ASP A 166 10.61 -5.94 -14.95
N PRO A 167 10.84 -6.58 -13.78
CA PRO A 167 10.27 -6.13 -12.52
C PRO A 167 10.66 -4.72 -12.13
N TRP A 168 11.86 -4.27 -12.53
CA TRP A 168 12.32 -2.92 -12.25
C TRP A 168 11.54 -1.90 -13.07
N GLU A 169 11.43 -2.09 -14.38
CA GLU A 169 10.62 -1.20 -15.23
C GLU A 169 9.13 -1.21 -14.84
N GLN A 170 8.58 -2.36 -14.45
CA GLN A 170 7.22 -2.44 -13.92
C GLN A 170 7.07 -1.62 -12.63
N TYR A 171 8.01 -1.77 -11.68
CA TYR A 171 8.01 -1.00 -10.44
C TYR A 171 8.07 0.50 -10.72
N LYS A 172 9.01 0.92 -11.58
CA LYS A 172 9.19 2.31 -11.96
C LYS A 172 7.94 2.91 -12.61
N THR A 173 7.30 2.13 -13.47
CA THR A 173 6.06 2.49 -14.15
C THR A 173 4.92 2.72 -13.15
N VAL A 174 4.76 1.84 -12.16
CA VAL A 174 3.73 1.99 -11.11
C VAL A 174 4.00 3.22 -10.25
N ILE A 175 5.24 3.41 -9.77
CA ILE A 175 5.57 4.57 -8.93
C ILE A 175 5.38 5.88 -9.69
N GLY A 176 5.79 5.94 -10.96
CA GLY A 176 5.58 7.11 -11.81
C GLY A 176 4.10 7.41 -12.03
N TYR A 177 3.28 6.37 -12.24
CA TYR A 177 1.83 6.50 -12.33
C TYR A 177 1.22 7.07 -11.06
N GLU A 178 1.55 6.48 -9.90
CA GLU A 178 1.05 6.94 -8.60
C GLU A 178 1.47 8.39 -8.30
N PHE A 179 2.72 8.74 -8.59
CA PHE A 179 3.24 10.09 -8.41
C PHE A 179 2.43 11.12 -9.21
N ASN A 180 2.21 10.85 -10.50
CA ASN A 180 1.47 11.75 -11.39
C ASN A 180 -0.01 11.87 -10.97
N ARG A 181 -0.64 10.74 -10.61
CA ARG A 181 -2.03 10.74 -10.13
C ARG A 181 -2.20 11.56 -8.86
N ILE A 182 -1.30 11.41 -7.90
CA ILE A 182 -1.33 12.22 -6.67
C ILE A 182 -1.16 13.70 -6.99
N GLU A 183 -0.25 14.06 -7.92
CA GLU A 183 -0.07 15.44 -8.35
C GLU A 183 -1.35 16.03 -8.97
N GLU A 184 -2.01 15.30 -9.86
CA GLU A 184 -3.28 15.68 -10.48
C GLU A 184 -4.38 15.92 -9.42
N MET A 185 -4.46 15.06 -8.41
CA MET A 185 -5.44 15.15 -7.32
C MET A 185 -5.18 16.31 -6.35
N THR A 186 -3.91 16.68 -6.14
CA THR A 186 -3.49 17.64 -5.11
C THR A 186 -3.99 19.06 -5.39
N GLY A 187 -4.15 19.44 -6.67
CA GLY A 187 -4.84 20.65 -7.09
C GLY A 187 -4.34 21.98 -6.49
N TYR A 188 -5.17 23.02 -6.62
CA TYR A 188 -4.99 24.34 -6.00
C TYR A 188 -6.00 24.54 -4.87
N PRO A 189 -5.74 25.41 -3.87
CA PRO A 189 -4.64 26.38 -3.80
C PRO A 189 -3.32 25.80 -3.26
N LEU A 190 -2.21 26.40 -3.70
CA LEU A 190 -0.88 26.13 -3.14
C LEU A 190 -0.87 26.41 -1.63
N PHE A 191 -0.15 25.59 -0.87
CA PHE A 191 -0.01 25.68 0.60
C PHE A 191 -1.29 25.39 1.41
N SER A 192 -2.31 24.79 0.79
CA SER A 192 -3.37 24.11 1.55
C SER A 192 -2.81 22.88 2.27
N LEU A 193 -3.54 22.37 3.26
CA LEU A 193 -3.19 21.09 3.86
C LEU A 193 -3.18 19.96 2.81
N ASP A 194 -4.12 19.97 1.89
CA ASP A 194 -4.21 19.00 0.79
C ASP A 194 -2.94 19.06 -0.07
N TRP A 195 -2.42 20.27 -0.34
CA TRP A 195 -1.14 20.45 -1.01
C TRP A 195 0.01 19.81 -0.24
N ILE A 196 0.07 20.03 1.08
CA ILE A 196 1.10 19.45 1.95
C ILE A 196 0.99 17.92 1.96
N LEU A 197 -0.21 17.36 2.09
CA LEU A 197 -0.45 15.91 2.09
C LEU A 197 -0.03 15.28 0.76
N GLY A 198 -0.42 15.88 -0.36
CA GLY A 198 -0.03 15.42 -1.69
C GLY A 198 1.47 15.55 -1.95
N TYR A 199 2.13 16.57 -1.40
CA TYR A 199 3.58 16.70 -1.44
C TYR A 199 4.28 15.63 -0.59
N VAL A 200 3.82 15.37 0.63
CA VAL A 200 4.38 14.33 1.52
C VAL A 200 4.21 12.94 0.87
N ALA A 201 3.04 12.62 0.35
CA ALA A 201 2.79 11.33 -0.31
C ALA A 201 3.74 11.10 -1.49
N ARG A 202 3.97 12.14 -2.30
CA ARG A 202 4.92 12.09 -3.42
C ARG A 202 6.38 11.97 -2.98
N ILE A 203 6.79 12.65 -1.91
CA ILE A 203 8.13 12.46 -1.34
C ILE A 203 8.31 11.01 -0.90
N MET A 204 7.34 10.43 -0.20
CA MET A 204 7.43 9.03 0.26
C MET A 204 7.63 8.07 -0.92
N LEU A 205 6.96 8.31 -2.06
CA LEU A 205 7.19 7.54 -3.30
C LEU A 205 8.61 7.70 -3.84
N VAL A 206 9.14 8.93 -3.88
CA VAL A 206 10.51 9.22 -4.36
C VAL A 206 11.57 8.62 -3.44
N GLU A 207 11.38 8.69 -2.14
CA GLU A 207 12.30 8.08 -1.18
C GLU A 207 12.29 6.56 -1.32
N LYS A 208 11.11 5.94 -1.48
CA LYS A 208 10.99 4.50 -1.74
C LYS A 208 11.65 4.07 -3.06
N TRP A 209 11.60 4.94 -4.07
CA TRP A 209 12.35 4.74 -5.30
C TRP A 209 13.86 4.76 -5.06
N ASN A 210 14.35 5.73 -4.30
CA ASN A 210 15.79 5.90 -4.05
C ASN A 210 16.38 4.82 -3.11
N GLU A 211 15.56 4.19 -2.28
CA GLU A 211 15.97 3.05 -1.43
C GLU A 211 16.29 1.78 -2.22
N LEU A 212 15.83 1.69 -3.47
CA LEU A 212 16.06 0.52 -4.30
C LEU A 212 17.47 0.58 -4.89
N ASP A 213 18.36 -0.16 -4.24
CA ASP A 213 19.76 -0.32 -4.61
C ASP A 213 19.95 -1.60 -5.44
N GLU A 214 20.48 -1.44 -6.66
CA GLU A 214 20.73 -2.54 -7.59
C GLU A 214 21.70 -3.59 -7.04
N MET A 215 22.73 -3.19 -6.29
CA MET A 215 23.67 -4.13 -5.67
C MET A 215 22.96 -4.96 -4.60
N ARG A 216 22.16 -4.31 -3.74
CA ARG A 216 21.36 -5.01 -2.73
C ARG A 216 20.33 -5.96 -3.37
N GLY A 217 19.76 -5.56 -4.50
CA GLY A 217 18.88 -6.42 -5.31
C GLY A 217 19.60 -7.66 -5.84
N ASN A 218 20.80 -7.50 -6.39
CA ASN A 218 21.62 -8.61 -6.88
C ASN A 218 22.01 -9.59 -5.76
N GLU A 219 22.35 -9.08 -4.57
CA GLU A 219 22.64 -9.94 -3.40
C GLU A 219 21.46 -10.83 -3.00
N ILE A 220 20.23 -10.29 -3.02
CA ILE A 220 19.00 -11.05 -2.72
C ILE A 220 18.78 -12.13 -3.78
N VAL A 221 18.92 -11.79 -5.06
CA VAL A 221 18.75 -12.74 -6.17
C VAL A 221 19.77 -13.88 -6.09
N ASP A 222 21.02 -13.56 -5.74
CA ASP A 222 22.06 -14.56 -5.63
C ASP A 222 21.86 -15.49 -4.43
N LYS A 223 21.33 -15.02 -3.31
CA LYS A 223 20.87 -15.88 -2.20
C LYS A 223 19.79 -16.87 -2.65
N PHE A 224 18.79 -16.41 -3.40
CA PHE A 224 17.76 -17.29 -3.96
C PHE A 224 18.33 -18.36 -4.91
N LYS A 225 19.33 -18.02 -5.73
CA LYS A 225 19.99 -18.96 -6.64
C LYS A 225 20.88 -19.97 -5.92
N THR A 226 21.50 -19.57 -4.82
CA THR A 226 22.48 -20.39 -4.08
C THR A 226 21.85 -21.23 -2.97
N GLY A 227 20.58 -20.97 -2.61
CA GLY A 227 19.84 -21.77 -1.63
C GLY A 227 20.29 -21.54 -0.18
N THR A 228 21.01 -20.45 0.08
CA THR A 228 21.39 -19.94 1.41
C THR A 228 20.72 -18.60 1.65
#